data_AF-V4AZM3-F1
#
_entry.id   AF-V4AZM3-F1
#
_cell.length_a   1.000
_cell.length_b   1.000
_cell.length_c   1.000
_cell.angle_alpha   90.00
_cell.angle_beta   90.00
_cell.angle_gamma   90.00
#
_symmetry.space_group_name_H-M   'P 1'
#
loop_
_entity.id
_entity.type
_entity.pdbx_description
1 polymer ?
#
loop_
_entity_poly.entity_id
_entity_poly.type
_entity_poly.pdbx_seq_one_letter_code
_entity_poly.pdbx_strand_id
1 'polypeptide(L)' 'WMPDSSCRECYDCGDKFTTFRRRHHCRVCGQIFCSKCCNQELPGKAIGYKGI' A
#
# COMPACT_ATOMS: atom_id res chain seq x y z
N TRP A 1 1.13 -8.44 5.40
CA TRP A 1 2.23 -7.65 4.81
C TRP A 1 2.93 -8.56 3.79
N MET A 2 2.98 -8.16 2.52
CA MET A 2 3.63 -8.94 1.45
C MET A 2 5.16 -8.78 1.54
N PRO A 3 5.97 -9.84 1.34
CA PRO A 3 7.42 -9.71 1.33
C PRO A 3 7.89 -8.83 0.16
N ASP A 4 8.69 -7.81 0.48
CA ASP A 4 9.24 -6.81 -0.46
C ASP A 4 10.02 -7.40 -1.65
N SER A 5 10.51 -8.64 -1.55
CA SER A 5 11.38 -9.29 -2.53
C SER A 5 10.67 -9.64 -3.85
N SER A 6 9.34 -9.77 -3.85
CA SER A 6 8.57 -10.10 -5.07
C SER A 6 7.95 -8.88 -5.75
N CYS A 7 7.81 -7.75 -5.05
CA CYS A 7 7.05 -6.61 -5.55
C CYS A 7 7.96 -5.56 -6.19
N ARG A 8 8.08 -5.63 -7.52
CA ARG A 8 8.85 -4.68 -8.33
C ARG A 8 8.00 -3.53 -8.86
N GLU A 9 6.69 -3.66 -8.80
CA GLU A 9 5.71 -2.80 -9.45
C GLU A 9 4.53 -2.52 -8.52
N CYS A 10 3.92 -1.34 -8.66
CA CYS A 10 2.73 -0.97 -7.90
C CYS A 10 1.59 -1.96 -8.19
N TYR A 11 0.95 -2.50 -7.14
CA TYR A 11 -0.17 -3.44 -7.29
C TYR A 11 -1.35 -2.86 -8.10
N ASP A 12 -1.56 -1.54 -8.02
CA ASP A 12 -2.69 -0.86 -8.68
C ASP A 12 -2.32 -0.34 -10.08
N CYS A 13 -1.28 0.50 -10.17
CA CYS A 13 -0.93 1.16 -11.43
C CYS A 13 0.12 0.43 -12.27
N GLY A 14 0.71 -0.67 -11.79
CA GLY A 14 1.73 -1.46 -12.51
C GLY A 14 3.09 -0.77 -12.69
N ASP A 15 3.23 0.49 -12.25
CA ASP A 15 4.49 1.21 -12.42
C ASP A 15 5.60 0.63 -11.53
N LYS A 16 6.79 0.48 -12.12
CA LYS A 16 7.98 0.00 -11.43
C LYS A 16 8.40 0.93 -10.30
N PHE A 17 8.73 0.33 -9.16
CA PHE A 17 9.38 1.05 -8.07
C PHE A 17 10.81 1.44 -8.45
N THR A 18 11.21 2.61 -7.99
CA THR A 18 12.55 3.18 -8.21
C THR A 18 13.03 3.82 -6.92
N THR A 19 14.27 4.31 -6.88
CA THR A 19 14.81 5.03 -5.71
C THR A 19 13.93 6.21 -5.28
N PHE A 20 13.24 6.86 -6.23
CA PHE A 20 12.32 7.97 -5.98
C PHE A 20 10.86 7.53 -5.81
N ARG A 21 10.44 6.45 -6.48
CA ARG A 21 9.12 5.85 -6.33
C ARG A 21 9.19 4.73 -5.30
N ARG A 22 9.04 5.09 -4.03
CA ARG A 22 9.13 4.15 -2.89
C ARG A 22 7.89 3.25 -2.78
N ARG A 23 8.10 2.11 -2.11
CA ARG A 23 7.07 1.11 -1.80
C ARG A 23 6.27 1.53 -0.57
N HIS A 24 4.95 1.48 -0.66
CA HIS A 24 4.02 1.77 0.43
C HIS A 24 3.10 0.58 0.65
N HIS A 25 2.95 0.17 1.91
CA HIS A 25 2.12 -0.97 2.22
C HIS A 25 0.74 -0.53 2.69
N CYS A 26 -0.30 -1.07 2.08
CA CYS A 26 -1.66 -0.89 2.58
C CYS A 26 -1.82 -1.67 3.89
N ARG A 27 -2.24 -0.98 4.95
CA ARG A 27 -2.46 -1.60 6.27
C ARG A 27 -3.71 -2.49 6.33
N VAL A 28 -4.61 -2.36 5.35
CA VAL A 28 -5.86 -3.14 5.28
C VAL A 28 -5.66 -4.44 4.53
N CYS A 29 -5.13 -4.40 3.29
CA CYS A 29 -4.97 -5.60 2.46
C CYS A 29 -3.54 -6.16 2.46
N GLY A 30 -2.55 -5.42 2.99
CA GLY A 30 -1.15 -5.87 3.07
C GLY A 30 -0.37 -5.84 1.75
N GLN A 31 -0.98 -5.39 0.65
CA GLN A 31 -0.35 -5.25 -0.67
C GLN A 31 0.55 -4.00 -0.75
N ILE A 32 1.40 -3.95 -1.77
CA ILE A 32 2.40 -2.88 -2.00
C ILE A 32 1.96 -1.96 -3.15
N PHE A 33 1.99 -0.66 -2.90
CA PHE A 33 1.54 0.40 -3.78
C PHE A 33 2.58 1.53 -3.88
N CYS A 34 2.46 2.41 -4.86
CA CYS A 34 3.21 3.67 -4.88
C CYS A 34 2.51 4.74 -4.03
N SER A 35 3.19 5.86 -3.75
CA SER A 35 2.65 6.95 -2.94
C SER A 35 1.33 7.50 -3.48
N LYS A 36 1.18 7.58 -4.81
CA LYS A 36 -0.05 8.05 -5.46
C LYS A 36 -1.24 7.11 -5.22
N CYS A 37 -1.02 5.80 -5.36
CA CYS A 37 -2.06 4.79 -5.17
C CYS A 37 -2.35 4.53 -3.69
N CYS A 38 -1.37 4.74 -2.80
CA CYS A 38 -1.52 4.60 -1.35
C CYS A 38 -1.83 5.94 -0.64
N ASN A 39 -2.52 6.87 -1.30
CA ASN A 39 -2.86 8.18 -0.74
C ASN A 39 -4.28 8.25 -0.16
N GLN A 40 -4.89 7.09 0.11
CA GLN A 40 -6.24 7.01 0.68
C GLN A 40 -6.14 6.65 2.15
N GLU A 41 -6.77 7.47 3.00
CA GLU A 41 -6.96 7.19 4.41
C GLU A 41 -8.37 6.66 4.62
N LEU A 42 -8.47 5.43 5.14
CA LEU A 42 -9.77 4.85 5.48
C LEU A 42 -10.07 5.16 6.95
N PRO A 43 -11.23 5.77 7.27
CA PRO A 43 -11.65 5.93 8.65
C PRO A 43 -11.73 4.54 9.29
N GLY A 44 -11.10 4.34 10.45
CA GLY A 44 -11.08 3.03 11.14
C GLY A 44 -12.47 2.42 11.33
N LYS A 45 -13.50 3.27 11.50
CA LYS A 45 -14.91 2.87 11.58
C LYS A 45 -15.42 2.14 10.33
N ALA A 46 -14.95 2.51 9.14
CA ALA A 46 -15.36 1.93 7.86
C ALA A 46 -14.82 0.50 7.66
N ILE A 47 -13.70 0.16 8.31
CA ILE A 47 -13.07 -1.16 8.24
C ILE A 47 -13.31 -1.99 9.52
N GLY A 48 -14.24 -1.57 10.38
CA GLY A 48 -14.53 -2.26 11.65
C GLY A 48 -13.39 -2.21 12.67
N TYR A 49 -12.37 -1.37 12.44
CA TYR A 49 -11.25 -1.19 13.36
C TYR A 49 -11.71 -0.28 14.51
N LYS A 50 -12.16 -0.91 15.61
CA LYS A 50 -12.27 -0.25 16.91
C LYS A 50 -10.84 0.01 17.39
N GLY A 51 -10.32 1.19 17.08
CA GLY A 51 -9.13 1.69 17.76
C GLY A 51 -9.35 1.57 19.26
N ILE A 52 -8.38 0.95 19.95
CA ILE A 52 -8.36 0.72 21.40
C ILE A 52 -8.74 1.99 22.16
#